data_AF-A0A4C1Y1W8-F1
#
_entry.id   AF-A0A4C1Y1W8-F1
#
_cell.length_a   1.000
_cell.length_b   1.000
_cell.length_c   1.000
_cell.angle_alpha   90.00
_cell.angle_beta   90.00
_cell.angle_gamma   90.00
#
_symmetry.space_group_name_H-M   'P 1'
#
loop_
_entity.id
_entity.type
_entity.pdbx_description
1 polymer ?
#
loop_
_entity_poly.entity_id
_entity_poly.type
_entity_poly.pdbx_seq_one_letter_code
_entity_poly.pdbx_strand_id
1 'polypeptide(L)'
;MLKHLEKGDERKKDSSLVLKRVSDTRWCATADATKALANGYNSFQKALQSIAGDETQTSQAIHEAKCLLNDLEKNENAVMAVFWAAILYRINGVSISLQKKTIELRTAVDLLKYLLDFLISQRELFDDYETKANEN
;
A
#
# COMPACT_ATOMS: atom_id res chain seq x y z
N MET A 1 -13.20 -21.82 -5.69
CA MET A 1 -11.77 -21.92 -5.32
C MET A 1 -11.26 -20.65 -4.60
N LEU A 2 -11.71 -19.45 -4.99
CA LEU A 2 -11.34 -18.19 -4.30
C LEU A 2 -11.98 -17.99 -2.89
N LYS A 3 -13.16 -18.55 -2.62
CA LYS A 3 -13.87 -18.38 -1.32
C LYS A 3 -13.20 -19.06 -0.11
N HIS A 4 -12.25 -19.96 -0.33
CA HIS A 4 -11.56 -20.68 0.77
C HIS A 4 -10.23 -20.03 1.18
N LEU A 5 -9.72 -19.07 0.40
CA LEU A 5 -8.51 -18.32 0.73
C LEU A 5 -8.80 -17.01 1.49
N GLU A 6 -10.05 -16.57 1.53
CA GLU A 6 -10.50 -15.43 2.34
C GLU A 6 -10.70 -15.81 3.83
N LYS A 7 -10.76 -17.11 4.16
CA LYS A 7 -11.11 -17.60 5.49
C LYS A 7 -9.90 -18.01 6.34
N GLY A 8 -8.87 -17.18 6.33
CA GLY A 8 -7.64 -17.41 7.09
C GLY A 8 -6.87 -16.14 7.37
N ASP A 9 -7.51 -15.15 8.00
CA ASP A 9 -6.80 -14.03 8.63
C ASP A 9 -7.44 -13.71 9.98
N GLU A 10 -7.20 -14.56 10.98
CA GLU A 10 -7.28 -14.14 12.39
C GLU A 10 -5.99 -13.40 12.77
N ARG A 11 -5.70 -12.30 12.07
CA ARG A 11 -4.81 -11.27 12.63
C ARG A 11 -5.66 -10.35 13.48
N LYS A 12 -5.32 -10.29 14.78
CA LYS A 12 -5.89 -9.36 15.77
C LYS A 12 -6.13 -8.00 15.12
N LYS A 13 -7.41 -7.70 14.92
CA LYS A 13 -7.94 -6.44 14.40
C LYS A 13 -7.90 -5.41 15.53
N ASP A 14 -6.71 -4.93 15.85
CA ASP A 14 -6.54 -3.61 16.49
C ASP A 14 -5.08 -3.14 16.40
N SER A 15 -4.75 -2.52 15.28
CA SER A 15 -3.63 -1.58 15.23
C SER A 15 -4.00 -0.58 14.15
N SER A 16 -4.07 0.70 14.48
CA SER A 16 -4.21 1.75 13.48
C SER A 16 -3.21 1.51 12.35
N LEU A 17 -3.66 1.67 11.10
CA LEU A 17 -2.78 1.64 9.94
C LEU A 17 -1.87 2.88 10.03
N VAL A 18 -0.68 2.69 10.60
CA VAL A 18 0.33 3.73 10.75
C VAL A 18 1.47 3.44 9.77
N LEU A 19 1.97 4.49 9.12
CA LEU A 19 3.15 4.41 8.28
C LEU A 19 4.35 3.96 9.14
N LYS A 20 4.93 2.82 8.82
CA LYS A 20 6.14 2.31 9.48
C LYS A 20 7.31 2.38 8.52
N ARG A 21 8.51 2.57 9.08
CA ARG A 21 9.76 2.54 8.31
C ARG A 21 9.86 1.23 7.54
N VAL A 22 10.23 1.33 6.26
CA VAL A 22 10.46 0.17 5.39
C VAL A 22 11.59 -0.67 6.00
N SER A 23 11.36 -1.97 6.12
CA SER A 23 12.38 -2.94 6.52
C SER A 23 12.76 -3.77 5.30
N ASP A 24 14.04 -3.84 4.99
CA ASP A 24 14.58 -4.51 3.79
C ASP A 24 14.25 -6.01 3.71
N THR A 25 13.86 -6.63 4.82
CA THR A 25 13.65 -8.09 4.93
C THR A 25 12.19 -8.55 4.89
N ARG A 26 11.20 -7.66 4.75
CA ARG A 26 9.78 -8.10 4.68
C ARG A 26 8.95 -7.30 3.70
N TRP A 27 8.61 -7.93 2.58
CA TRP A 27 7.58 -7.45 1.63
C TRP A 27 6.25 -7.08 2.32
N CYS A 28 5.91 -7.74 3.44
CA CYS A 28 4.76 -7.38 4.27
C CYS A 28 4.81 -5.92 4.76
N ALA A 29 5.96 -5.43 5.22
CA ALA A 29 6.08 -4.08 5.76
C ALA A 29 5.84 -3.02 4.67
N THR A 30 6.35 -3.27 3.46
CA THR A 30 6.12 -2.39 2.31
C THR A 30 4.65 -2.44 1.85
N ALA A 31 4.02 -3.61 1.86
CA ALA A 31 2.60 -3.74 1.56
C ALA A 31 1.71 -3.03 2.58
N ASP A 32 2.02 -3.14 3.88
CA ASP A 32 1.28 -2.46 4.95
C ASP A 32 1.48 -0.93 4.89
N ALA A 33 2.71 -0.45 4.62
CA ALA A 33 3.02 0.97 4.53
C ALA A 33 2.35 1.63 3.31
N THR A 34 2.42 1.01 2.13
CA THR A 34 1.76 1.53 0.92
C THR A 34 0.24 1.51 1.05
N LYS A 35 -0.33 0.48 1.67
CA LYS A 35 -1.76 0.43 2.00
C LYS A 35 -2.16 1.52 2.99
N ALA A 36 -1.35 1.78 4.02
CA ALA A 36 -1.60 2.86 4.97
C ALA A 36 -1.55 4.23 4.28
N LEU A 37 -0.58 4.44 3.39
CA LEU A 37 -0.46 5.68 2.60
C LEU A 37 -1.67 5.89 1.70
N ALA A 38 -2.06 4.87 0.91
CA ALA A 38 -3.21 4.98 0.01
C ALA A 38 -4.52 5.24 0.78
N ASN A 39 -4.78 4.48 1.84
CA ASN A 39 -6.01 4.63 2.63
C ASN A 39 -6.05 5.92 3.47
N GLY A 40 -4.88 6.46 3.82
CA GLY A 40 -4.73 7.61 4.70
C GLY A 40 -4.37 8.90 3.97
N TYR A 41 -4.41 8.93 2.63
CA TYR A 41 -3.76 9.96 1.82
C TYR A 41 -4.18 11.39 2.22
N ASN A 42 -5.49 11.68 2.24
CA ASN A 42 -6.03 12.95 2.73
C ASN A 42 -5.69 13.25 4.19
N SER A 43 -5.62 12.22 5.04
CA SER A 43 -5.24 12.40 6.44
C SER A 43 -3.77 12.82 6.56
N PHE A 44 -2.88 12.26 5.74
CA PHE A 44 -1.48 12.67 5.66
C PHE A 44 -1.33 14.09 5.14
N GLN A 45 -2.03 14.46 4.08
CA GLN A 45 -2.04 15.84 3.57
C GLN A 45 -2.47 16.84 4.66
N LYS A 46 -3.58 16.57 5.36
CA LYS A 46 -4.06 17.42 6.45
C LYS A 46 -3.05 17.53 7.60
N ALA A 47 -2.44 16.41 7.99
CA ALA A 47 -1.43 16.41 9.05
C ALA A 47 -0.19 17.23 8.65
N LEU A 48 0.31 17.07 7.42
CA LEU A 48 1.44 17.82 6.90
C LEU A 48 1.13 19.32 6.77
N GLN A 49 -0.08 19.66 6.33
CA GLN A 49 -0.55 21.03 6.28
C GLN A 49 -0.59 21.67 7.68
N SER A 50 -1.03 20.92 8.70
CA SER A 50 -1.00 21.37 10.09
C SER A 50 0.42 21.62 10.59
N ILE A 51 1.38 20.75 10.27
CA ILE A 51 2.78 20.91 10.68
C ILE A 51 3.42 22.10 9.93
N ALA A 52 3.13 22.24 8.64
CA ALA A 52 3.67 23.31 7.80
C ALA A 52 3.19 24.71 8.20
N GLY A 53 2.02 24.81 8.86
CA GLY A 53 1.44 26.05 9.37
C GLY A 53 1.70 26.32 10.85
N ASP A 54 2.36 25.43 11.57
CA ASP A 54 2.66 25.58 12.99
C ASP A 54 4.04 26.24 13.19
N GLU A 55 4.03 27.54 13.51
CA GLU A 55 5.24 28.34 13.75
C GLU A 55 6.02 27.91 15.00
N THR A 56 5.45 27.04 15.86
CA THR A 56 6.14 26.49 17.02
C THR A 56 7.06 25.32 16.67
N GLN A 57 6.91 24.74 15.47
CA GLN A 57 7.78 23.69 14.96
C GLN A 57 9.15 24.22 14.53
N THR A 58 10.13 23.33 14.42
CA THR A 58 11.45 23.71 13.92
C THR A 58 11.36 24.08 12.44
N SER A 59 12.21 25.03 11.99
CA SER A 59 12.25 25.43 10.58
C SER A 59 12.49 24.25 9.63
N GLN A 60 13.24 23.24 10.09
CA GLN A 60 13.46 22.00 9.35
C GLN A 60 12.16 21.19 9.21
N ALA A 61 11.42 20.97 10.31
CA ALA A 61 10.17 20.21 10.27
C ALA A 61 9.11 20.90 9.39
N ILE A 62 9.01 22.23 9.46
CA ILE A 62 8.13 23.02 8.59
C ILE A 62 8.51 22.85 7.12
N HIS A 63 9.81 22.92 6.81
CA HIS A 63 10.30 22.76 5.44
C HIS A 63 10.03 21.35 4.89
N GLU A 64 10.35 20.31 5.66
CA GLU A 64 10.09 18.92 5.29
C GLU A 64 8.60 18.66 5.07
N ALA A 65 7.74 19.18 5.96
CA ALA A 65 6.29 19.05 5.83
C ALA A 65 5.77 19.71 4.54
N LYS A 66 6.28 20.89 4.18
CA LYS A 66 5.93 21.57 2.91
C LYS A 66 6.37 20.77 1.68
N CYS A 67 7.60 20.25 1.68
CA CYS A 67 8.10 19.45 0.58
C CYS A 67 7.27 18.16 0.39
N LEU A 68 6.99 17.44 1.47
CA LEU A 68 6.16 16.24 1.43
C LEU A 68 4.72 16.54 1.01
N LEU A 69 4.13 17.63 1.50
CA LEU A 69 2.80 18.07 1.09
C LEU A 69 2.76 18.37 -0.42
N ASN A 70 3.73 19.11 -0.94
CA ASN A 70 3.86 19.36 -2.38
C ASN A 70 3.95 18.07 -3.19
N ASP A 71 4.65 17.05 -2.69
CA ASP A 71 4.69 15.75 -3.36
C ASP A 71 3.34 15.03 -3.30
N LEU A 72 2.64 15.07 -2.16
CA LEU A 72 1.30 14.48 -2.02
C LEU A 72 0.20 15.22 -2.78
N GLU A 73 0.41 16.48 -3.17
CA GLU A 73 -0.52 17.24 -4.01
C GLU A 73 -0.41 16.87 -5.50
N LYS A 74 0.67 16.19 -5.91
CA LYS A 74 0.82 15.73 -7.29
C LYS A 74 -0.08 14.51 -7.53
N ASN A 75 -0.99 14.61 -8.50
CA ASN A 75 -1.86 13.52 -8.90
C ASN A 75 -1.10 12.22 -9.23
N GLU A 76 0.07 12.33 -9.86
CA GLU A 76 0.92 11.16 -10.16
C GLU A 76 1.26 10.36 -8.89
N ASN A 77 1.50 11.02 -7.77
CA ASN A 77 1.84 10.38 -6.51
C ASN A 77 0.62 9.75 -5.84
N ALA A 78 -0.56 10.36 -5.99
CA ALA A 78 -1.82 9.78 -5.52
C ALA A 78 -2.15 8.48 -6.29
N VAL A 79 -2.04 8.53 -7.62
CA VAL A 79 -2.20 7.36 -8.51
C VAL A 79 -1.19 6.28 -8.14
N MET A 80 0.09 6.64 -7.99
CA MET A 80 1.14 5.68 -7.63
C MET A 80 0.92 5.06 -6.25
N ALA A 81 0.40 5.80 -5.28
CA ALA A 81 0.07 5.25 -3.96
C ALA A 81 -1.00 4.15 -4.06
N VAL A 82 -2.09 4.40 -4.78
CA VAL A 82 -3.17 3.40 -4.97
C VAL A 82 -2.67 2.20 -5.79
N PHE A 83 -1.95 2.46 -6.87
CA PHE A 83 -1.36 1.43 -7.74
C PHE A 83 -0.45 0.48 -6.96
N TRP A 84 0.52 1.03 -6.22
CA TRP A 84 1.45 0.20 -5.45
C TRP A 84 0.78 -0.52 -4.28
N ALA A 85 -0.20 0.11 -3.62
CA ALA A 85 -0.97 -0.56 -2.58
C ALA A 85 -1.67 -1.82 -3.10
N ALA A 86 -2.27 -1.77 -4.30
CA ALA A 86 -2.93 -2.92 -4.92
C ALA A 86 -1.93 -4.03 -5.29
N ILE A 87 -0.83 -3.67 -5.94
CA ILE A 87 0.19 -4.63 -6.39
C ILE A 87 0.88 -5.30 -5.21
N LEU A 88 1.38 -4.53 -4.25
CA LEU A 88 2.13 -5.07 -3.12
C LEU A 88 1.24 -5.90 -2.22
N TYR A 89 -0.05 -5.56 -2.08
CA TYR A 89 -1.00 -6.40 -1.38
C TYR A 89 -1.12 -7.80 -2.00
N ARG A 90 -1.20 -7.91 -3.33
CA ARG A 90 -1.28 -9.21 -4.02
C ARG A 90 0.03 -9.98 -3.96
N ILE A 91 1.17 -9.33 -4.23
CA ILE A 91 2.50 -9.95 -4.12
C ILE A 91 2.71 -10.52 -2.71
N ASN A 92 2.38 -9.73 -1.68
CA ASN A 92 2.53 -10.15 -0.31
C ASN A 92 1.63 -11.36 0.03
N GLY A 93 0.37 -11.35 -0.40
CA GLY A 93 -0.55 -12.48 -0.17
C GLY A 93 -0.08 -13.79 -0.81
N VAL A 94 0.48 -13.71 -2.02
CA VAL A 94 1.09 -14.87 -2.69
C VAL A 94 2.36 -15.32 -1.97
N SER A 95 3.24 -14.38 -1.59
CA SER A 95 4.47 -14.69 -0.85
C SER A 95 4.21 -15.41 0.48
N ILE A 96 3.23 -14.95 1.26
CA ILE A 96 2.79 -15.59 2.50
C ILE A 96 2.26 -17.01 2.21
N SER A 97 1.49 -17.17 1.14
CA SER A 97 0.93 -18.48 0.77
C SER A 97 2.02 -19.48 0.38
N LEU A 98 3.02 -19.04 -0.40
CA LEU A 98 4.15 -19.88 -0.82
C LEU A 98 5.03 -20.34 0.35
N GLN A 99 5.06 -19.59 1.45
CA GLN A 99 5.85 -19.93 2.64
C GLN A 99 5.12 -20.92 3.58
N LYS A 100 3.89 -21.33 3.28
CA LYS A 100 3.17 -22.32 4.08
C LYS A 100 3.83 -23.69 3.96
N LYS A 101 4.17 -24.30 5.09
CA LYS A 101 4.77 -25.66 5.14
C LYS A 101 3.90 -26.74 4.48
N THR A 102 2.60 -26.49 4.37
CA THR A 102 1.60 -27.41 3.82
C THR A 102 1.27 -27.15 2.35
N ILE A 103 2.00 -26.24 1.68
CA ILE A 103 1.68 -25.92 0.29
C ILE A 103 2.01 -27.09 -0.64
N GLU A 104 1.04 -27.48 -1.48
CA GLU A 104 1.28 -28.41 -2.58
C GLU A 104 1.97 -27.70 -3.74
N LEU A 105 2.93 -28.36 -4.39
CA LEU A 105 3.68 -27.80 -5.52
C LEU A 105 2.75 -27.28 -6.64
N ARG A 106 1.67 -28.01 -6.93
CA ARG A 106 0.68 -27.58 -7.93
C ARG A 106 0.02 -26.26 -7.54
N THR A 107 -0.38 -26.13 -6.27
CA THR A 107 -0.95 -24.88 -5.74
C THR A 107 0.05 -23.72 -5.83
N ALA A 108 1.34 -23.98 -5.56
CA ALA A 108 2.38 -22.96 -5.69
C ALA A 108 2.53 -22.45 -7.12
N VAL A 109 2.53 -23.35 -8.12
CA VAL A 109 2.58 -23.00 -9.54
C VAL A 109 1.35 -22.19 -9.95
N ASP A 110 0.16 -22.61 -9.53
CA ASP A 110 -1.09 -21.92 -9.85
C ASP A 110 -1.14 -20.51 -9.25
N LEU A 111 -0.65 -20.32 -8.02
CA LEU A 111 -0.54 -19.00 -7.37
C LEU A 111 0.42 -18.05 -8.12
N LEU A 112 1.55 -18.56 -8.60
CA LEU A 112 2.51 -17.77 -9.37
C LEU A 112 1.95 -17.36 -10.74
N LYS A 113 1.24 -18.27 -11.43
CA LYS A 113 0.55 -17.95 -12.69
C LYS A 113 -0.52 -16.89 -12.49
N TYR A 114 -1.37 -17.06 -11.47
CA TYR A 114 -2.37 -16.08 -11.12
C TYR A 114 -1.75 -14.71 -10.79
N LEU A 115 -0.64 -14.68 -10.05
CA LEU A 115 0.07 -13.44 -9.77
C LEU A 115 0.56 -12.76 -11.04
N LEU A 116 1.13 -13.54 -11.97
CA LEU A 116 1.59 -13.03 -13.27
C LEU A 116 0.43 -12.44 -14.07
N ASP A 117 -0.69 -13.16 -14.19
CA ASP A 117 -1.88 -12.71 -14.91
C ASP A 117 -2.44 -11.42 -14.28
N PHE A 118 -2.51 -11.37 -12.95
CA PHE A 118 -2.88 -10.16 -12.22
C PHE A 118 -1.94 -9.00 -12.55
N LEU A 119 -0.62 -9.18 -12.47
CA LEU A 119 0.35 -8.09 -12.73
C LEU A 119 0.26 -7.57 -14.16
N ILE A 120 0.06 -8.46 -15.13
CA ILE A 120 -0.15 -8.09 -16.54
C ILE A 120 -1.43 -7.25 -16.67
N SER A 121 -2.53 -7.68 -16.04
CA SER A 121 -3.80 -6.97 -16.14
C SER A 121 -3.77 -5.57 -15.54
N GLN A 122 -2.82 -5.24 -14.66
CA GLN A 122 -2.75 -3.91 -14.03
C GLN A 122 -2.45 -2.78 -15.02
N ARG A 123 -1.84 -3.10 -16.17
CA ARG A 123 -1.53 -2.11 -17.21
C ARG A 123 -2.78 -1.49 -17.83
N GLU A 124 -3.87 -2.25 -17.87
CA GLU A 124 -5.14 -1.83 -18.47
C GLU A 124 -6.06 -1.11 -17.47
N LEU A 125 -5.64 -0.97 -16.20
CA LEU A 125 -6.48 -0.44 -15.12
C LEU A 125 -6.06 0.98 -14.71
N PHE A 126 -5.37 1.73 -15.57
CA PHE A 126 -4.92 3.08 -15.26
C PHE A 126 -6.10 3.98 -14.86
N ASP A 127 -7.19 3.99 -15.65
CA ASP A 127 -8.36 4.82 -15.39
C ASP A 127 -9.02 4.50 -14.03
N ASP A 128 -9.03 3.22 -13.63
CA ASP A 128 -9.52 2.78 -12.32
C ASP A 128 -8.63 3.31 -11.19
N TYR A 129 -7.31 3.36 -11.40
CA TYR A 129 -6.35 3.90 -10.43
C TYR A 129 -6.46 5.41 -10.31
N GLU A 130 -6.64 6.11 -11.44
CA GLU A 130 -6.87 7.55 -11.46
C GLU A 130 -8.17 7.91 -10.74
N THR A 131 -9.26 7.19 -11.03
CA THR A 131 -10.55 7.41 -10.36
C THR A 131 -10.43 7.25 -8.85
N LYS A 132 -9.81 6.16 -8.37
CA LYS A 132 -9.58 5.94 -6.93
C LYS A 132 -8.67 6.98 -6.30
N ALA A 133 -7.66 7.46 -7.03
CA ALA A 133 -6.76 8.50 -6.55
C ALA A 133 -7.49 9.84 -6.36
N ASN A 134 -8.49 10.13 -7.19
CA ASN A 134 -9.31 11.33 -7.07
C ASN A 134 -10.37 11.26 -5.95
N GLU A 135 -10.72 10.06 -5.50
CA GLU A 135 -11.59 9.82 -4.34
C GLU A 135 -10.86 9.97 -2.99
N ASN A 136 -9.52 9.96 -3.02
CA ASN A 136 -8.68 9.93 -1.82
C ASN A 136 -8.73 11.20 -1.00
#